data_AF-A0A2W7RJD6-F1
#
_entry.id   AF-A0A2W7RJD6-F1
#
_cell.length_a   1.000
_cell.length_b   1.000
_cell.length_c   1.000
_cell.angle_alpha   90.00
_cell.angle_beta   90.00
_cell.angle_gamma   90.00
#
_symmetry.space_group_name_H-M   'P 1'
#
loop_
_entity.id
_entity.type
_entity.pdbx_description
1 polymer ?
#
loop_
_entity_poly.entity_id
_entity_poly.type
_entity_poly.pdbx_seq_one_letter_code
_entity_poly.pdbx_strand_id
1 'polypeptide(L)'
;MGKLTATIGIILECSKNLSKPKLANPKSLSEDRVFINLVTETYNYLKFIAVILKEKKLKQSLVLSNLSELRDRNLPYAEQMEIIDDIFKSQVSQRLEKYLKTHEALWISLQLRYEPLSQEILTTECAEVFSKLHESKMQNRNTVFSTSTEDVAVGYLDDGYGCGWRYSLCVAAATATAILCHASCETTALATTAGLGIPACVALCGTAQVAAGVYCYDKYCK
;
A
#
# COMPACT_ATOMS: atom_id res chain seq x y z
N MET A 1 40.37 -60.34 -4.61
CA MET A 1 41.70 -59.93 -4.12
C MET A 1 42.32 -59.07 -5.22
N GLY A 2 42.68 -57.80 -5.10
CA GLY A 2 42.62 -56.78 -4.06
C GLY A 2 43.22 -55.48 -4.65
N LYS A 3 42.64 -54.33 -4.26
CA LYS A 3 43.18 -52.95 -4.25
C LYS A 3 43.64 -52.30 -5.57
N LEU A 4 42.83 -51.36 -6.06
CA LEU A 4 43.33 -50.08 -6.57
C LEU A 4 42.71 -48.95 -5.73
N THR A 5 43.57 -48.19 -5.05
CA THR A 5 43.26 -46.97 -4.32
C THR A 5 43.03 -45.83 -5.30
N ALA A 6 41.79 -45.33 -5.38
CA ALA A 6 41.48 -44.07 -6.04
C ALA A 6 41.45 -42.96 -4.99
N THR A 7 42.42 -42.05 -5.07
CA THR A 7 42.50 -40.82 -4.29
C THR A 7 41.33 -39.92 -4.67
N ILE A 8 40.39 -39.74 -3.75
CA ILE A 8 39.31 -38.75 -3.84
C ILE A 8 39.92 -37.38 -3.54
N GLY A 9 40.23 -36.62 -4.58
CA GLY A 9 40.48 -35.18 -4.49
C GLY A 9 39.16 -34.42 -4.56
N ILE A 10 38.47 -34.25 -3.43
CA ILE A 10 37.34 -33.32 -3.33
C ILE A 10 37.90 -31.94 -3.00
N ILE A 11 37.87 -31.09 -4.02
CA ILE A 11 37.56 -29.65 -4.02
C ILE A 11 37.55 -29.01 -2.62
N LEU A 12 38.60 -28.26 -2.30
CA LEU A 12 38.55 -27.21 -1.29
C LEU A 12 38.54 -25.84 -2.00
N GLU A 13 37.73 -24.93 -1.43
CA GLU A 13 37.66 -23.47 -1.67
C GLU A 13 36.87 -23.03 -2.91
N CYS A 14 35.84 -22.16 -2.81
CA CYS A 14 35.66 -21.03 -1.91
C CYS A 14 34.25 -20.99 -1.28
N SER A 15 34.16 -21.16 0.05
CA SER A 15 33.05 -20.58 0.81
C SER A 15 33.34 -19.09 0.99
N LYS A 16 32.84 -18.26 0.07
CA LYS A 16 32.67 -16.84 0.38
C LYS A 16 31.58 -16.76 1.44
N ASN A 17 31.99 -16.53 2.69
CA ASN A 17 31.12 -15.97 3.72
C ASN A 17 30.52 -14.67 3.16
N LEU A 18 29.33 -14.77 2.56
CA LEU A 18 28.49 -13.61 2.29
C LEU A 18 28.04 -13.10 3.65
N SER A 19 28.76 -12.09 4.16
CA SER A 19 28.26 -11.26 5.25
C SER A 19 26.84 -10.83 4.89
N LYS A 20 25.86 -11.12 5.77
CA LYS A 20 24.48 -10.66 5.56
C LYS A 20 24.51 -9.16 5.24
N PRO A 21 23.77 -8.69 4.23
CA PRO A 21 23.74 -7.28 3.89
C PRO A 21 23.34 -6.48 5.15
N LYS A 22 24.11 -5.42 5.45
CA LYS A 22 23.82 -4.54 6.58
C LYS A 22 22.49 -3.84 6.30
N LEU A 23 21.50 -4.07 7.15
CA LEU A 23 20.18 -3.45 7.02
C LEU A 23 20.31 -1.92 7.14
N ALA A 24 19.55 -1.20 6.32
CA ALA A 24 19.50 0.25 6.33
C ALA A 24 18.70 0.77 7.54
N ASN A 25 18.98 2.00 7.96
CA ASN A 25 18.26 2.65 9.06
C ASN A 25 16.80 2.95 8.63
N PRO A 26 15.78 2.42 9.32
CA PRO A 26 14.38 2.69 8.96
C PRO A 26 13.97 4.16 9.04
N LYS A 27 14.74 5.01 9.73
CA LYS A 27 14.50 6.47 9.83
C LYS A 27 14.86 7.28 8.58
N SER A 28 15.25 6.61 7.48
CA SER A 28 15.51 7.25 6.17
C SER A 28 14.61 6.67 5.07
N LEU A 29 13.51 6.00 5.43
CA LEU A 29 12.58 5.42 4.45
C LEU A 29 11.98 6.48 3.54
N SER A 30 11.68 7.67 4.06
CA SER A 30 11.15 8.80 3.28
C SER A 30 12.10 9.35 2.19
N GLU A 31 13.34 8.86 2.12
CA GLU A 31 14.31 9.14 1.05
C GLU A 31 14.41 7.97 0.06
N ASP A 32 13.89 6.80 0.42
CA ASP A 32 13.93 5.59 -0.38
C ASP A 32 12.84 5.61 -1.45
N ARG A 33 13.26 5.56 -2.72
CA ARG A 33 12.33 5.60 -3.86
C ARG A 33 11.29 4.47 -3.83
N VAL A 34 11.64 3.28 -3.34
CA VAL A 34 10.71 2.15 -3.25
C VAL A 34 9.64 2.44 -2.20
N PHE A 35 10.04 3.00 -1.05
CA PHE A 35 9.11 3.39 0.00
C PHE A 35 8.20 4.53 -0.45
N ILE A 36 8.76 5.58 -1.07
CA ILE A 36 7.97 6.68 -1.63
C ILE A 36 6.93 6.16 -2.63
N ASN A 37 7.32 5.22 -3.50
CA ASN A 37 6.40 4.59 -4.45
C ASN A 37 5.32 3.77 -3.74
N LEU A 38 5.66 3.04 -2.68
CA LEU A 38 4.69 2.26 -1.89
C LEU A 38 3.64 3.14 -1.23
N VAL A 39 4.09 4.24 -0.59
CA VAL A 39 3.22 5.22 0.05
C VAL A 39 2.30 5.87 -0.98
N THR A 40 2.88 6.32 -2.10
CA THR A 40 2.14 7.00 -3.18
C THR A 40 1.12 6.07 -3.83
N GLU A 41 1.51 4.84 -4.14
CA GLU A 41 0.62 3.85 -4.77
C GLU A 41 -0.52 3.43 -3.82
N THR A 42 -0.22 3.25 -2.53
CA THR A 42 -1.24 2.94 -1.52
C THR A 42 -2.21 4.10 -1.36
N TYR A 43 -1.72 5.32 -1.23
CA TYR A 43 -2.56 6.51 -1.16
C TYR A 43 -3.46 6.66 -2.39
N ASN A 44 -2.91 6.46 -3.59
CA ASN A 44 -3.67 6.53 -4.84
C ASN A 44 -4.74 5.44 -4.93
N TYR A 45 -4.46 4.23 -4.43
CA TYR A 45 -5.47 3.17 -4.34
C TYR A 45 -6.60 3.54 -3.37
N LEU A 46 -6.29 4.09 -2.18
CA LEU A 46 -7.30 4.58 -1.24
C LEU A 46 -8.14 5.71 -1.86
N LYS A 47 -7.51 6.66 -2.57
CA LYS A 47 -8.20 7.73 -3.32
C LYS A 47 -9.17 7.16 -4.35
N PHE A 48 -8.73 6.17 -5.12
CA PHE A 48 -9.57 5.49 -6.09
C PHE A 48 -10.81 4.86 -5.43
N ILE A 49 -10.65 4.12 -4.33
CA ILE A 49 -11.77 3.51 -3.61
C ILE A 49 -12.73 4.58 -3.07
N ALA A 50 -12.21 5.68 -2.51
CA ALA A 50 -13.03 6.77 -2.00
C ALA A 50 -13.90 7.41 -3.09
N VAL A 51 -13.34 7.63 -4.28
CA VAL A 51 -14.07 8.14 -5.45
C VAL A 51 -15.20 7.19 -5.84
N ILE A 52 -14.93 5.88 -5.94
CA ILE A 52 -15.96 4.89 -6.29
C ILE A 52 -17.10 4.86 -5.25
N LEU A 53 -16.76 4.84 -3.95
CA LEU A 53 -17.78 4.87 -2.88
C LEU A 53 -18.70 6.08 -3.02
N LYS A 54 -18.15 7.26 -3.33
CA LYS A 54 -18.90 8.51 -3.51
C LYS A 54 -19.76 8.46 -4.77
N GLU A 55 -19.17 8.18 -5.93
CA GLU A 55 -19.85 8.19 -7.23
C GLU A 55 -21.01 7.19 -7.27
N LYS A 56 -20.79 6.01 -6.70
CA LYS A 56 -21.79 4.93 -6.63
C LYS A 56 -22.72 5.05 -5.42
N LYS A 57 -22.57 6.11 -4.61
CA LYS A 57 -23.35 6.40 -3.40
C LYS A 57 -23.44 5.19 -2.46
N LEU A 58 -22.33 4.47 -2.32
CA LEU A 58 -22.26 3.25 -1.53
C LEU A 58 -22.10 3.60 -0.05
N LYS A 59 -22.86 2.91 0.79
CA LYS A 59 -22.65 2.98 2.24
C LYS A 59 -21.42 2.17 2.59
N GLN A 60 -20.40 2.83 3.13
CA GLN A 60 -19.14 2.19 3.49
C GLN A 60 -19.33 0.99 4.43
N SER A 61 -20.22 1.10 5.42
CA SER A 61 -20.53 -0.01 6.33
C SER A 61 -21.05 -1.25 5.63
N LEU A 62 -21.87 -1.09 4.58
CA LEU A 62 -22.38 -2.21 3.78
C LEU A 62 -21.27 -2.84 2.94
N VAL A 63 -20.43 -2.02 2.32
CA VAL A 63 -19.27 -2.50 1.55
C VAL A 63 -18.31 -3.28 2.46
N LEU A 64 -18.00 -2.77 3.65
CA LEU A 64 -17.17 -3.45 4.65
C LEU A 64 -17.77 -4.80 5.08
N SER A 65 -19.09 -4.85 5.34
CA SER A 65 -19.77 -6.10 5.69
C SER A 65 -19.63 -7.13 4.58
N ASN A 66 -19.93 -6.74 3.34
CA ASN A 66 -19.87 -7.65 2.18
C ASN A 66 -18.44 -8.13 1.90
N LEU A 67 -17.44 -7.27 2.05
CA LEU A 67 -16.03 -7.64 1.86
C LEU A 67 -15.53 -8.56 2.99
N SER A 68 -15.98 -8.35 4.22
CA SER A 68 -15.68 -9.27 5.33
C SER A 68 -16.28 -10.64 5.08
N GLU A 69 -17.55 -10.70 4.67
CA GLU A 69 -18.21 -11.94 4.30
C GLU A 69 -17.49 -12.63 3.13
N LEU A 70 -17.08 -11.89 2.11
CA LEU A 70 -16.35 -12.43 0.96
C LEU A 70 -14.99 -13.00 1.36
N ARG A 71 -14.24 -12.28 2.21
CA ARG A 71 -12.93 -12.73 2.72
C ARG A 71 -13.04 -14.06 3.44
N ASP A 72 -14.12 -14.27 4.18
CA ASP A 72 -14.34 -15.48 4.98
C ASP A 72 -14.85 -16.67 4.13
N ARG A 73 -15.14 -16.45 2.84
CA ARG A 73 -15.50 -17.52 1.89
C ARG A 73 -14.25 -18.13 1.26
N ASN A 74 -14.26 -19.44 1.09
CA ASN A 74 -13.24 -20.17 0.32
C ASN A 74 -13.59 -20.16 -1.18
N LEU A 75 -13.49 -18.99 -1.81
CA LEU A 75 -13.74 -18.82 -3.24
C LEU A 75 -12.43 -18.65 -4.04
N PRO A 76 -12.37 -19.10 -5.30
CA PRO A 76 -11.26 -18.80 -6.20
C PRO A 76 -11.02 -17.30 -6.36
N TYR A 77 -9.78 -16.94 -6.66
CA TYR A 77 -9.36 -15.54 -6.85
C TYR A 77 -10.21 -14.79 -7.88
N ALA A 78 -10.48 -15.41 -9.04
CA ALA A 78 -11.26 -14.79 -10.11
C ALA A 78 -12.71 -14.50 -9.67
N GLU A 79 -13.33 -15.44 -8.96
CA GLU A 79 -14.68 -15.26 -8.43
C GLU A 79 -14.74 -14.17 -7.36
N GLN A 80 -13.72 -14.07 -6.50
CA GLN A 80 -13.62 -12.94 -5.57
C GLN A 80 -13.52 -11.60 -6.30
N MET A 81 -12.77 -11.52 -7.39
CA MET A 81 -12.65 -10.29 -8.19
C MET A 81 -13.99 -9.86 -8.82
N GLU A 82 -14.75 -10.82 -9.35
CA GLU A 82 -16.10 -10.56 -9.89
C GLU A 82 -17.04 -10.05 -8.79
N ILE A 83 -17.06 -10.70 -7.63
CA ILE A 83 -17.91 -10.28 -6.51
C ILE A 83 -17.47 -8.90 -5.98
N ILE A 84 -16.17 -8.59 -5.97
CA ILE A 84 -15.68 -7.25 -5.61
C ILE A 84 -16.26 -6.21 -6.57
N ASP A 85 -16.25 -6.46 -7.87
CA ASP A 85 -16.84 -5.53 -8.84
C ASP A 85 -18.33 -5.31 -8.61
N ASP A 86 -19.06 -6.37 -8.24
CA ASP A 86 -20.48 -6.28 -7.89
C ASP A 86 -20.73 -5.47 -6.61
N ILE A 87 -19.92 -5.70 -5.57
CA ILE A 87 -19.99 -4.94 -4.30
C ILE A 87 -19.78 -3.45 -4.56
N PHE A 88 -18.79 -3.11 -5.39
CA PHE A 88 -18.45 -1.73 -5.72
C PHE A 88 -19.26 -1.13 -6.87
N LYS A 89 -20.07 -1.94 -7.58
CA LYS A 89 -20.84 -1.54 -8.77
C LYS A 89 -19.96 -0.84 -9.81
N SER A 90 -18.72 -1.31 -9.96
CA SER A 90 -17.66 -0.73 -10.79
C SER A 90 -16.53 -1.73 -10.98
N GLN A 91 -15.70 -1.55 -12.02
CA GLN A 91 -14.54 -2.40 -12.31
C GLN A 91 -13.35 -2.09 -11.37
N VAL A 92 -13.55 -2.29 -10.06
CA VAL A 92 -12.52 -2.09 -9.02
C VAL A 92 -11.45 -3.18 -9.07
N SER A 93 -11.82 -4.39 -9.47
CA SER A 93 -10.97 -5.57 -9.57
C SER A 93 -9.71 -5.32 -10.42
N GLN A 94 -9.85 -4.64 -11.57
CA GLN A 94 -8.71 -4.33 -12.45
C GLN A 94 -7.67 -3.45 -11.76
N ARG A 95 -8.12 -2.42 -11.03
CA ARG A 95 -7.23 -1.52 -10.30
C ARG A 95 -6.64 -2.20 -9.06
N LEU A 96 -7.43 -3.06 -8.39
CA LEU A 96 -7.01 -3.87 -7.26
C LEU A 96 -5.95 -4.90 -7.66
N GLU A 97 -6.11 -5.61 -8.77
CA GLU A 97 -5.12 -6.58 -9.25
C GLU A 97 -3.77 -5.91 -9.53
N LYS A 98 -3.79 -4.75 -10.20
CA LYS A 98 -2.58 -3.94 -10.41
C LYS A 98 -1.97 -3.51 -9.08
N TYR A 99 -2.81 -3.08 -8.13
CA TYR A 99 -2.36 -2.65 -6.81
C TYR A 99 -1.67 -3.77 -6.04
N LEU A 100 -2.30 -4.96 -5.97
CA LEU A 100 -1.77 -6.14 -5.28
C LEU A 100 -0.36 -6.47 -5.77
N LYS A 101 -0.18 -6.63 -7.09
CA LYS A 101 1.12 -6.94 -7.69
C LYS A 101 2.18 -5.87 -7.40
N THR A 102 1.78 -4.60 -7.39
CA THR A 102 2.69 -3.48 -7.15
C THR A 102 3.07 -3.39 -5.67
N HIS A 103 2.10 -3.53 -4.78
CA HIS A 103 2.30 -3.49 -3.33
C HIS A 103 3.21 -4.64 -2.88
N GLU A 104 2.92 -5.87 -3.29
CA GLU A 104 3.72 -7.07 -2.99
C GLU A 104 5.20 -6.85 -3.37
N ALA A 105 5.45 -6.44 -4.62
CA ALA A 105 6.80 -6.23 -5.13
C ALA A 105 7.58 -5.15 -4.37
N LEU A 106 6.93 -4.03 -4.05
CA LEU A 106 7.55 -2.94 -3.29
C LEU A 106 7.78 -3.33 -1.83
N TRP A 107 6.83 -4.04 -1.22
CA TRP A 107 6.91 -4.48 0.17
C TRP A 107 8.02 -5.50 0.38
N ILE A 108 8.11 -6.53 -0.45
CA ILE A 108 9.21 -7.52 -0.43
C ILE A 108 10.56 -6.82 -0.60
N SER A 109 10.66 -5.86 -1.52
CA SER A 109 11.90 -5.09 -1.74
C SER A 109 12.34 -4.29 -0.51
N LEU A 110 11.40 -3.78 0.30
CA LEU A 110 11.69 -3.10 1.55
C LEU A 110 12.09 -4.09 2.65
N GLN A 111 11.38 -5.23 2.77
CA GLN A 111 11.70 -6.27 3.76
C GLN A 111 13.10 -6.87 3.58
N LEU A 112 13.66 -6.86 2.37
CA LEU A 112 15.03 -7.29 2.10
C LEU A 112 16.09 -6.27 2.55
N ARG A 113 15.72 -5.00 2.74
CA ARG A 113 16.67 -3.89 2.96
C ARG A 113 16.60 -3.29 4.36
N TYR A 114 15.47 -3.46 5.05
CA TYR A 114 15.20 -2.87 6.35
C TYR A 114 14.83 -3.94 7.37
N GLU A 115 15.06 -3.63 8.65
CA GLU A 115 14.45 -4.38 9.76
C GLU A 115 12.92 -4.30 9.68
N PRO A 116 12.18 -5.18 10.39
CA PRO A 116 10.73 -5.13 10.43
C PRO A 116 10.19 -3.72 10.72
N LEU A 117 9.35 -3.22 9.81
CA LEU A 117 8.83 -1.86 9.86
C LEU A 117 7.63 -1.78 10.80
N SER A 118 7.78 -1.06 11.91
CA SER A 118 6.67 -0.84 12.87
C SER A 118 5.68 0.20 12.34
N GLN A 119 4.44 0.17 12.87
CA GLN A 119 3.43 1.20 12.57
C GLN A 119 3.94 2.61 12.88
N GLU A 120 4.70 2.79 13.97
CA GLU A 120 5.26 4.08 14.38
C GLU A 120 6.25 4.62 13.34
N ILE A 121 7.18 3.76 12.89
CA ILE A 121 8.15 4.09 11.84
C ILE A 121 7.41 4.45 10.56
N LEU A 122 6.49 3.59 10.10
CA LEU A 122 5.75 3.81 8.86
C LEU A 122 4.92 5.09 8.92
N THR A 123 4.27 5.38 10.05
CA THR A 123 3.47 6.60 10.20
C THR A 123 4.37 7.85 10.09
N THR A 124 5.51 7.84 10.77
CA THR A 124 6.48 8.95 10.73
C THR A 124 7.04 9.16 9.33
N GLU A 125 7.45 8.08 8.67
CA GLU A 125 8.09 8.16 7.35
C GLU A 125 7.06 8.47 6.25
N CYS A 126 5.83 7.96 6.34
CA CYS A 126 4.71 8.38 5.47
C CYS A 126 4.44 9.88 5.62
N ALA A 127 4.44 10.40 6.85
CA ALA A 127 4.21 11.82 7.11
C ALA A 127 5.28 12.70 6.45
N GLU A 128 6.53 12.27 6.49
CA GLU A 128 7.64 12.96 5.83
C GLU A 128 7.49 12.94 4.30
N VAL A 129 7.06 11.81 3.72
CA VAL A 129 6.74 11.72 2.28
C VAL A 129 5.64 12.71 1.90
N PHE A 130 4.53 12.73 2.65
CA PHE A 130 3.42 13.64 2.35
C PHE A 130 3.78 15.12 2.54
N SER A 131 4.61 15.45 3.54
CA SER A 131 5.12 16.82 3.73
C SER A 131 5.96 17.28 2.55
N LYS A 132 6.93 16.47 2.09
CA LYS A 132 7.75 16.76 0.90
C LYS A 132 6.89 16.92 -0.37
N LEU A 133 5.90 16.04 -0.55
CA LEU A 133 4.96 16.14 -1.68
C LEU A 133 4.15 17.44 -1.62
N HIS A 134 3.68 17.84 -0.45
CA HIS A 134 2.93 19.08 -0.25
C HIS A 134 3.79 20.32 -0.53
N GLU A 135 5.02 20.37 -0.01
CA GLU A 135 5.96 21.47 -0.22
C GLU A 135 6.33 21.64 -1.69
N SER A 136 6.61 20.54 -2.41
CA SER A 136 6.94 20.59 -3.84
C SER A 136 5.79 21.14 -4.69
N LYS A 137 4.54 20.78 -4.36
CA LYS A 137 3.35 21.32 -5.03
C LYS A 137 3.16 22.82 -4.75
N MET A 138 3.43 23.27 -3.53
CA MET A 138 3.35 24.71 -3.17
C MET A 138 4.44 25.54 -3.85
N GLN A 139 5.67 25.03 -3.96
CA GLN A 139 6.76 25.73 -4.66
C GLN A 139 6.49 25.89 -6.16
N ASN A 140 5.96 24.86 -6.82
CA ASN A 140 5.54 24.93 -8.23
C ASN A 140 4.39 25.93 -8.48
N ARG A 141 3.63 26.30 -7.44
CA ARG A 141 2.57 27.31 -7.55
C ARG A 141 3.12 28.73 -7.51
N ASN A 142 4.12 28.99 -6.67
CA ASN A 142 4.76 30.30 -6.60
C ASN A 142 5.50 30.67 -7.90
N THR A 143 5.84 29.67 -8.73
CA THR A 143 6.39 29.87 -10.08
C THR A 143 5.32 29.91 -11.19
N VAL A 144 4.09 29.45 -10.93
CA VAL A 144 2.97 29.42 -11.89
C VAL A 144 1.79 30.23 -11.35
N PHE A 145 1.99 31.55 -11.19
CA PHE A 145 0.87 32.48 -11.13
C PHE A 145 0.59 33.01 -12.54
N SER A 146 -0.12 32.20 -13.35
CA SER A 146 -0.83 32.68 -14.53
C SER A 146 -1.92 31.71 -14.95
N THR A 147 -3.11 32.29 -15.15
CA THR A 147 -4.30 31.82 -15.87
C THR A 147 -5.10 30.64 -15.28
N SER A 148 -6.16 31.04 -14.58
CA SER A 148 -7.54 30.51 -14.59
C SER A 148 -7.84 29.21 -15.35
N THR A 149 -8.51 28.29 -14.66
CA THR A 149 -9.82 27.76 -15.09
C THR A 149 -10.61 27.30 -13.87
N GLU A 150 -11.87 27.70 -13.80
CA GLU A 150 -12.90 27.08 -12.97
C GLU A 150 -13.06 25.62 -13.43
N ASP A 151 -12.97 24.66 -12.52
CA ASP A 151 -13.55 23.33 -12.72
C ASP A 151 -13.92 22.69 -11.37
N VAL A 152 -15.24 22.63 -11.18
CA VAL A 152 -16.06 21.66 -10.43
C VAL A 152 -15.35 20.68 -9.48
N ALA A 153 -15.60 20.89 -8.18
CA ALA A 153 -15.49 19.99 -7.04
C ALA A 153 -15.09 18.51 -7.27
N VAL A 154 -13.84 18.17 -6.96
CA VAL A 154 -13.40 16.78 -6.65
C VAL A 154 -13.04 16.67 -5.16
N GLY A 155 -13.79 17.27 -4.24
CA GLY A 155 -13.54 17.10 -2.80
C GLY A 155 -13.79 15.67 -2.32
N TYR A 156 -12.75 14.83 -2.31
CA TYR A 156 -12.31 13.89 -1.28
C TYR A 156 -10.98 13.26 -1.74
N LEU A 157 -9.92 13.42 -0.94
CA LEU A 157 -8.53 13.05 -1.27
C LEU A 157 -7.94 13.78 -2.48
N ASP A 158 -8.48 14.97 -2.80
CA ASP A 158 -7.95 15.83 -3.86
C ASP A 158 -6.72 16.57 -3.38
N ASP A 159 -5.57 16.04 -3.78
CA ASP A 159 -4.27 16.70 -3.91
C ASP A 159 -3.70 17.51 -2.74
N GLY A 160 -4.39 17.54 -1.59
CA GLY A 160 -4.07 18.38 -0.45
C GLY A 160 -4.22 19.88 -0.72
N TYR A 161 -4.86 20.30 -1.83
CA TYR A 161 -5.02 21.72 -2.13
C TYR A 161 -5.92 22.38 -1.07
N GLY A 162 -5.33 23.27 -0.28
CA GLY A 162 -6.00 23.96 0.83
C GLY A 162 -5.92 23.25 2.19
N CYS A 163 -5.38 22.04 2.25
CA CYS A 163 -5.18 21.30 3.50
C CYS A 163 -3.84 21.66 4.16
N GLY A 164 -3.84 21.93 5.47
CA GLY A 164 -2.60 22.20 6.22
C GLY A 164 -1.83 20.93 6.62
N TRP A 165 -0.65 21.09 7.21
CA TRP A 165 0.24 19.98 7.65
C TRP A 165 -0.46 18.90 8.52
N ARG A 166 -1.51 19.26 9.27
CA ARG A 166 -2.30 18.32 10.09
C ARG A 166 -3.03 17.27 9.24
N TYR A 167 -3.44 17.64 8.03
CA TYR A 167 -3.99 16.69 7.07
C TYR A 167 -2.93 15.66 6.65
N SER A 168 -1.72 16.12 6.30
CA SER A 168 -0.60 15.25 5.91
C SER A 168 -0.28 14.21 6.98
N LEU A 169 -0.25 14.61 8.25
CA LEU A 169 -0.05 13.66 9.37
C LEU A 169 -1.19 12.65 9.51
N CYS A 170 -2.43 13.12 9.39
CA CYS A 170 -3.60 12.26 9.55
C CYS A 170 -3.68 11.22 8.43
N VAL A 171 -3.48 11.65 7.18
CA VAL A 171 -3.53 10.76 6.02
C VAL A 171 -2.31 9.84 5.93
N ALA A 172 -1.17 10.27 6.49
CA ALA A 172 -0.01 9.41 6.69
C ALA A 172 -0.31 8.23 7.60
N ALA A 173 -1.00 8.46 8.73
CA ALA A 173 -1.38 7.39 9.65
C ALA A 173 -2.35 6.39 9.00
N ALA A 174 -3.35 6.88 8.25
CA ALA A 174 -4.27 6.03 7.49
C ALA A 174 -3.53 5.20 6.43
N THR A 175 -2.60 5.84 5.70
CA THR A 175 -1.80 5.18 4.65
C THR A 175 -0.83 4.14 5.23
N ALA A 176 -0.14 4.45 6.32
CA ALA A 176 0.73 3.51 7.03
C ALA A 176 -0.05 2.28 7.52
N THR A 177 -1.24 2.51 8.08
CA THR A 177 -2.13 1.43 8.51
C THR A 177 -2.58 0.57 7.33
N ALA A 178 -2.92 1.18 6.19
CA ALA A 178 -3.26 0.46 4.97
C ALA A 178 -2.08 -0.40 4.48
N ILE A 179 -0.86 0.14 4.44
CA ILE A 179 0.35 -0.60 4.03
C ILE A 179 0.50 -1.87 4.87
N LEU A 180 0.42 -1.77 6.20
CA LEU A 180 0.55 -2.93 7.09
C LEU A 180 -0.62 -3.90 6.97
N CYS A 181 -1.85 -3.40 6.85
CA CYS A 181 -3.02 -4.25 6.66
C CYS A 181 -2.90 -5.08 5.38
N HIS A 182 -2.50 -4.45 4.27
CA HIS A 182 -2.31 -5.12 2.99
C HIS A 182 -1.15 -6.13 3.03
N ALA A 183 -0.02 -5.77 3.64
CA ALA A 183 1.07 -6.71 3.86
C ALA A 183 0.65 -7.92 4.71
N SER A 184 -0.24 -7.70 5.68
CA SER A 184 -0.72 -8.79 6.54
C SER A 184 -1.64 -9.77 5.82
N CYS A 185 -2.39 -9.31 4.81
CA CYS A 185 -3.26 -10.15 3.98
C CYS A 185 -2.48 -11.26 3.25
N GLU A 186 -1.21 -11.03 2.94
CA GLU A 186 -0.31 -12.04 2.36
C GLU A 186 0.23 -13.01 3.42
N THR A 187 0.56 -12.51 4.61
CA THR A 187 1.17 -13.32 5.69
C THR A 187 0.20 -14.27 6.40
N THR A 188 -1.11 -14.02 6.35
CA THR A 188 -2.12 -15.00 6.81
C THR A 188 -2.28 -16.20 5.87
N ALA A 189 -1.57 -16.22 4.74
CA ALA A 189 -1.47 -17.35 3.82
C ALA A 189 -0.17 -18.15 3.98
N LEU A 190 0.51 -18.05 5.13
CA LEU A 190 1.69 -18.88 5.42
C LEU A 190 1.31 -20.37 5.48
N ALA A 191 1.61 -21.03 4.36
CA ALA A 191 1.98 -22.43 4.20
C ALA A 191 0.92 -23.48 3.80
N THR A 192 -0.05 -23.18 2.91
CA THR A 192 -0.62 -24.19 1.96
C THR A 192 -1.77 -23.73 1.05
N THR A 193 -2.36 -22.54 1.24
CA THR A 193 -3.62 -22.19 0.57
C THR A 193 -3.44 -21.04 -0.43
N ALA A 194 -3.11 -21.37 -1.66
CA ALA A 194 -3.30 -20.45 -2.77
C ALA A 194 -4.79 -20.07 -2.86
N GLY A 195 -5.15 -18.82 -2.56
CA GLY A 195 -6.46 -18.24 -2.91
C GLY A 195 -7.42 -17.83 -1.78
N LEU A 196 -7.11 -18.03 -0.49
CA LEU A 196 -8.04 -17.67 0.59
C LEU A 196 -8.11 -16.15 0.83
N GLY A 197 -9.11 -15.49 0.23
CA GLY A 197 -9.56 -14.16 0.65
C GLY A 197 -8.63 -12.96 0.37
N ILE A 198 -7.47 -13.11 -0.28
CA ILE A 198 -6.50 -12.00 -0.43
C ILE A 198 -7.10 -10.75 -1.10
N PRO A 199 -7.75 -10.85 -2.28
CA PRO A 199 -8.42 -9.69 -2.89
C PRO A 199 -9.43 -9.04 -1.96
N ALA A 200 -10.26 -9.84 -1.30
CA ALA A 200 -11.28 -9.36 -0.38
C ALA A 200 -10.65 -8.71 0.87
N CYS A 201 -9.56 -9.25 1.39
CA CYS A 201 -8.79 -8.71 2.51
C CYS A 201 -8.22 -7.33 2.18
N VAL A 202 -7.56 -7.19 1.02
CA VAL A 202 -6.98 -5.90 0.61
C VAL A 202 -8.05 -4.88 0.28
N ALA A 203 -9.14 -5.27 -0.39
CA ALA A 203 -10.28 -4.39 -0.60
C ALA A 203 -10.92 -3.96 0.74
N LEU A 204 -11.04 -4.87 1.70
CA LEU A 204 -11.57 -4.58 3.05
C LEU A 204 -10.69 -3.59 3.80
N CYS A 205 -9.39 -3.86 3.88
CA CYS A 205 -8.38 -2.96 4.45
C CYS A 205 -8.44 -1.57 3.81
N GLY A 206 -8.40 -1.51 2.48
CA GLY A 206 -8.46 -0.25 1.74
C GLY A 206 -9.75 0.53 2.04
N THR A 207 -10.89 -0.16 1.97
CA THR A 207 -12.20 0.45 2.29
C THR A 207 -12.24 0.96 3.73
N ALA A 208 -11.67 0.24 4.70
CA ALA A 208 -11.64 0.67 6.09
C ALA A 208 -10.79 1.94 6.26
N GLN A 209 -9.63 2.01 5.61
CA GLN A 209 -8.74 3.18 5.70
C GLN A 209 -9.23 4.39 4.90
N VAL A 210 -10.13 4.21 3.93
CA VAL A 210 -10.83 5.34 3.30
C VAL A 210 -11.64 6.16 4.33
N ALA A 211 -12.27 5.54 5.34
CA ALA A 211 -12.97 6.32 6.39
C ALA A 211 -12.02 7.24 7.12
N ALA A 212 -10.83 6.75 7.47
CA ALA A 212 -9.81 7.56 8.12
C ALA A 212 -9.38 8.72 7.22
N GLY A 213 -9.13 8.46 5.92
CA GLY A 213 -8.79 9.50 4.95
C GLY A 213 -9.86 10.59 4.78
N VAL A 214 -11.14 10.19 4.69
CA VAL A 214 -12.29 11.10 4.62
C VAL A 214 -12.38 11.96 5.89
N TYR A 215 -12.26 11.34 7.06
CA TYR A 215 -12.22 12.05 8.34
C TYR A 215 -11.07 13.07 8.40
N CYS A 216 -9.87 12.69 7.94
CA CYS A 216 -8.73 13.60 7.87
C CYS A 216 -9.04 14.83 7.02
N TYR A 217 -9.66 14.63 5.87
CA TYR A 217 -10.05 15.72 4.97
C TYR A 217 -11.08 16.64 5.64
N ASP A 218 -12.17 16.08 6.15
CA ASP A 218 -13.27 16.86 6.75
C ASP A 218 -12.85 17.71 7.95
N LYS A 219 -11.80 17.27 8.66
CA LYS A 219 -11.30 17.90 9.88
C LYS A 219 -10.20 18.93 9.62
N TYR A 220 -9.34 18.72 8.61
CA TYR A 220 -8.09 19.47 8.46
C TYR A 220 -7.95 20.23 7.13
N CYS A 221 -8.94 20.15 6.25
CA CYS A 221 -8.95 20.83 4.94
C CYS A 221 -10.01 21.93 4.81
N LYS A 222 -10.54 22.42 5.94
CA LYS A 222 -11.49 23.53 6.02
C LYS A 222 -10.83 24.75 6.63
#